data_AF-A0A2J7RBI1-F1
#
_entry.id   AF-A0A2J7RBI1-F1
#
_cell.length_a   1.000
_cell.length_b   1.000
_cell.length_c   1.000
_cell.angle_alpha   90.00
_cell.angle_beta   90.00
_cell.angle_gamma   90.00
#
_symmetry.space_group_name_H-M   'P 1'
#
loop_
_entity.id
_entity.type
_entity.pdbx_description
1 polymer ?
#
loop_
_entity_poly.entity_id
_entity_poly.type
_entity_poly.pdbx_seq_one_letter_code
_entity_poly.pdbx_strand_id
1 'polypeptide(L)'
;IWYGSTNISKKTKLRVFNTNVKSVLLYACETWKILKTSMNKLQSFLNRCLRRTLNIRWPDTISNNSLCEITKQEPIDKWRRIGHTLRTPAGAIEKGALDWNPRGARRRGRQKRK
;
A
#
# COMPACT_ATOMS: atom_id res chain seq x y z
N ILE A 1 3.08 13.58 -16.30
CA ILE A 1 2.72 14.99 -16.52
C ILE A 1 2.27 15.70 -15.21
N TRP A 2 1.64 15.01 -14.25
CA TRP A 2 1.16 15.66 -13.00
C TRP A 2 2.23 15.98 -11.93
N TYR A 3 3.25 15.13 -11.79
CA TYR A 3 4.21 15.19 -10.68
C TYR A 3 5.15 16.41 -10.70
N GLY A 4 5.40 17.00 -11.87
CA GLY A 4 6.29 18.15 -12.04
C GLY A 4 5.59 19.52 -12.06
N SER A 5 4.26 19.59 -12.03
CA SER A 5 3.54 20.87 -12.17
C SER A 5 3.51 21.64 -10.85
N THR A 6 3.94 22.90 -10.85
CA THR A 6 3.95 23.81 -9.69
C THR A 6 2.58 24.42 -9.37
N ASN A 7 1.64 24.35 -10.31
CA ASN A 7 0.32 24.99 -10.22
C ASN A 7 -0.62 24.32 -9.18
N ILE A 8 -0.26 23.12 -8.69
CA ILE A 8 -1.09 22.36 -7.75
C ILE A 8 -0.39 22.31 -6.39
N SER A 9 -1.09 22.77 -5.35
CA SER A 9 -0.60 22.73 -3.96
C SER A 9 -0.19 21.31 -3.54
N LYS A 10 0.92 21.22 -2.78
CA LYS A 10 1.42 19.98 -2.18
C LYS A 10 0.33 19.23 -1.41
N LYS A 11 -0.56 19.96 -0.72
CA LYS A 11 -1.69 19.39 0.05
C LYS A 11 -2.68 18.65 -0.84
N THR A 12 -3.05 19.23 -1.98
CA THR A 12 -3.96 18.61 -2.95
C THR A 12 -3.33 17.37 -3.57
N LYS A 13 -2.02 17.43 -3.88
CA LYS A 13 -1.26 16.26 -4.38
C LYS A 13 -1.25 15.10 -3.40
N LEU A 14 -0.98 15.38 -2.12
CA LEU A 14 -1.01 14.37 -1.07
C LEU A 14 -2.40 13.79 -0.84
N ARG A 15 -3.46 14.60 -0.97
CA ARG A 15 -4.85 14.12 -0.86
C ARG A 15 -5.18 13.12 -1.97
N VAL A 16 -4.85 13.45 -3.23
CA VAL A 16 -5.05 12.55 -4.38
C VAL A 16 -4.22 11.27 -4.26
N PHE A 17 -2.99 11.39 -3.76
CA PHE A 17 -2.13 10.23 -3.47
C PHE A 17 -2.78 9.29 -2.45
N ASN A 18 -3.30 9.83 -1.35
CA ASN A 18 -3.97 9.05 -0.32
C ASN A 18 -5.25 8.39 -0.81
N THR A 19 -6.04 9.05 -1.64
CA THR A 19 -7.32 8.51 -2.12
C THR A 19 -7.16 7.45 -3.20
N ASN A 20 -6.12 7.55 -4.05
CA ASN A 20 -5.95 6.65 -5.19
C ASN A 20 -4.80 5.66 -5.00
N VAL A 21 -3.58 6.15 -4.74
CA VAL A 21 -2.39 5.28 -4.67
C VAL A 21 -2.42 4.45 -3.39
N LYS A 22 -2.68 5.10 -2.25
CA LYS A 22 -2.70 4.41 -0.95
C LYS A 22 -3.87 3.42 -0.85
N SER A 23 -5.06 3.77 -1.38
CA SER A 23 -6.22 2.88 -1.38
C SER A 23 -6.00 1.61 -2.21
N VAL A 24 -5.49 1.75 -3.45
CA VAL A 24 -5.21 0.62 -4.34
C VAL A 24 -4.14 -0.29 -3.75
N LEU A 25 -3.07 0.28 -3.19
CA LEU A 25 -2.03 -0.51 -2.53
C LEU A 25 -2.59 -1.27 -1.33
N LEU A 26 -3.39 -0.63 -0.48
CA LEU A 26 -3.96 -1.28 0.68
C LEU A 26 -4.96 -2.39 0.32
N TYR A 27 -5.75 -2.20 -0.74
CA TYR A 27 -6.64 -3.24 -1.26
C TYR A 27 -5.88 -4.46 -1.79
N ALA A 28 -4.77 -4.23 -2.52
CA ALA A 28 -3.88 -5.31 -2.94
C ALA A 28 -3.25 -6.04 -1.74
N CYS A 29 -2.97 -5.32 -0.65
CA CYS A 29 -2.45 -5.90 0.59
C CYS A 29 -3.46 -6.75 1.36
N GLU A 30 -4.76 -6.47 1.24
CA GLU A 30 -5.83 -7.26 1.88
C GLU A 30 -6.07 -8.58 1.18
N THR A 31 -6.05 -8.54 -0.16
CA THR A 31 -6.35 -9.71 -0.99
C THR A 31 -5.19 -10.71 -1.07
N TRP A 32 -3.96 -10.30 -0.72
CA TRP A 32 -2.77 -11.15 -0.78
C TRP A 32 -2.17 -11.40 0.62
N LYS A 33 -1.66 -12.61 0.86
CA LYS A 33 -0.95 -12.95 2.10
C LYS A 33 0.40 -12.22 2.15
N ILE A 34 0.40 -10.97 2.62
CA ILE A 34 1.62 -10.16 2.70
C ILE A 34 2.49 -10.61 3.87
N LEU A 35 3.72 -11.03 3.56
CA LEU A 35 4.83 -11.23 4.49
C LEU A 35 5.50 -9.89 4.85
N LYS A 36 6.19 -9.85 5.98
CA LYS A 36 6.96 -8.69 6.46
C LYS A 36 7.92 -8.11 5.40
N THR A 37 8.53 -8.98 4.59
CA THR A 37 9.41 -8.59 3.47
C THR A 37 8.67 -7.84 2.36
N SER A 38 7.47 -8.29 1.99
CA SER A 38 6.63 -7.60 1.01
C SER A 38 6.12 -6.26 1.54
N MET A 39 5.86 -6.15 2.85
CA MET A 39 5.50 -4.88 3.48
C MET A 39 6.63 -3.85 3.36
N ASN A 40 7.87 -4.25 3.65
CA ASN A 40 9.04 -3.35 3.55
C ASN A 40 9.25 -2.86 2.11
N LYS A 41 9.02 -3.72 1.12
CA LYS A 41 9.08 -3.35 -0.31
C LYS A 41 7.99 -2.35 -0.66
N LEU A 42 6.77 -2.56 -0.15
CA LEU A 42 5.63 -1.67 -0.39
C LEU A 42 5.84 -0.29 0.27
N GLN A 43 6.38 -0.25 1.48
CA GLN A 43 6.76 1.00 2.15
C GLN A 43 7.85 1.74 1.37
N SER A 44 8.85 1.03 0.84
CA SER A 44 9.89 1.62 0.00
C SER A 44 9.32 2.20 -1.30
N PHE A 45 8.35 1.50 -1.91
CA PHE A 45 7.63 1.97 -3.09
C PHE A 45 6.85 3.26 -2.79
N LEU A 46 6.08 3.30 -1.70
CA LEU A 46 5.37 4.49 -1.26
C LEU A 46 6.30 5.68 -1.04
N ASN A 47 7.42 5.46 -0.34
CA ASN A 47 8.39 6.52 -0.08
C ASN A 47 8.99 7.07 -1.39
N ARG A 48 9.17 6.23 -2.41
CA ARG A 48 9.60 6.67 -3.76
C ARG A 48 8.50 7.49 -4.45
N CYS A 49 7.25 7.05 -4.38
CA CYS A 49 6.12 7.79 -4.95
C CYS A 49 5.91 9.16 -4.26
N LEU A 50 6.06 9.23 -2.93
CA LEU A 50 5.97 10.47 -2.17
C LEU A 50 7.06 11.46 -2.57
N ARG A 51 8.32 11.01 -2.70
CA ARG A 51 9.42 11.85 -3.21
C ARG A 51 9.11 12.42 -4.60
N ARG A 52 8.59 11.59 -5.50
CA ARG A 52 8.18 12.03 -6.84
C ARG A 52 7.01 13.02 -6.79
N THR A 53 6.08 12.84 -5.85
CA THR A 53 4.93 13.74 -5.64
C THR A 53 5.34 15.12 -5.11
N LEU A 54 6.34 15.16 -4.25
CA LEU A 54 6.93 16.38 -3.72
C LEU A 54 7.99 16.99 -4.65
N ASN A 55 8.25 16.37 -5.81
CA ASN A 55 9.26 16.77 -6.77
C ASN A 55 10.68 16.85 -6.18
N ILE A 56 10.98 16.01 -5.18
CA ILE A 56 12.32 15.89 -4.60
C ILE A 56 13.17 15.11 -5.60
N ARG A 57 14.15 15.80 -6.18
CA ARG A 57 15.10 15.26 -7.14
C ARG A 57 16.49 15.39 -6.55
N TRP A 58 17.40 14.53 -6.99
CA TRP A 58 18.81 14.71 -6.72
C TRP A 58 19.24 16.13 -7.18
N PRO A 59 20.03 16.90 -6.41
CA PRO A 59 20.84 16.51 -5.24
C PRO A 59 20.12 16.54 -3.88
N ASP A 60 18.86 16.97 -3.81
CA ASP A 60 18.11 17.08 -2.55
C ASP A 60 17.83 15.69 -1.96
N THR A 61 18.52 15.37 -0.87
CA THR A 61 18.41 14.07 -0.19
C THR A 61 17.69 14.24 1.14
N ILE A 62 16.42 13.83 1.19
CA ILE A 62 15.59 13.86 2.41
C ILE A 62 15.52 12.45 3.02
N SER A 63 15.74 12.37 4.34
CA SER A 63 15.59 11.14 5.11
C SER A 63 14.15 10.61 5.05
N ASN A 64 13.93 9.30 5.28
CA ASN A 64 12.57 8.75 5.32
C ASN A 64 11.73 9.33 6.47
N ASN A 65 12.36 9.68 7.59
CA ASN A 65 11.67 10.25 8.77
C ASN A 65 11.20 11.66 8.48
N SER A 66 12.07 12.52 7.93
CA SER A 66 11.69 13.88 7.54
C SER A 66 10.62 13.90 6.44
N LEU A 67 10.67 12.92 5.52
CA LEU A 67 9.61 12.74 4.52
C LEU A 67 8.26 12.41 5.18
N CYS A 68 8.27 11.59 6.23
CA CYS A 68 7.09 11.24 7.02
C CYS A 68 6.50 12.49 7.71
N GLU A 69 7.35 13.30 8.36
CA GLU A 69 6.95 14.54 9.02
C GLU A 69 6.31 15.55 8.06
N ILE A 70 6.92 15.76 6.89
CA ILE A 70 6.40 16.69 5.87
C ILE A 70 5.06 16.22 5.31
N THR A 71 4.90 14.91 5.10
CA THR A 71 3.71 14.34 4.47
C THR A 71 2.62 13.96 5.46
N LYS A 72 2.93 13.97 6.77
CA LYS A 72 2.09 13.46 7.86
C LYS A 72 1.56 12.06 7.55
N GLN A 73 2.38 11.24 6.89
CA GLN A 73 1.97 9.91 6.42
C GLN A 73 2.49 8.82 7.34
N GLU A 74 1.58 8.17 8.05
CA GLU A 74 1.92 6.96 8.80
C GLU A 74 2.36 5.81 7.88
N PRO A 75 3.37 5.03 8.29
CA PRO A 75 3.75 3.81 7.61
C PRO A 75 2.57 2.85 7.51
N ILE A 76 2.57 1.99 6.50
CA ILE A 76 1.52 1.00 6.36
C ILE A 76 1.68 -0.06 7.44
N ASP A 77 0.72 -0.07 8.36
CA ASP A 77 0.55 -1.14 9.31
C ASP A 77 -0.61 -2.06 8.89
N LYS A 78 -0.26 -3.31 8.60
CA LYS A 78 -1.22 -4.38 8.29
C LYS A 78 -2.14 -4.64 9.47
N TRP A 79 -1.61 -4.60 10.69
CA TRP A 79 -2.34 -5.01 11.89
C TRP A 79 -3.45 -4.03 12.22
N ARG A 80 -3.25 -2.73 12.01
CA ARG A 80 -4.32 -1.74 12.11
C ARG A 80 -5.52 -2.05 11.20
N ARG A 81 -5.26 -2.57 10.00
CA ARG A 81 -6.28 -2.94 9.01
C ARG A 81 -6.94 -4.28 9.33
N ILE A 82 -6.16 -5.31 9.67
CA ILE A 82 -6.68 -6.59 10.17
C ILE A 82 -7.57 -6.34 11.39
N GLY A 83 -7.16 -5.46 12.30
CA GLY A 83 -7.98 -5.06 13.45
C GLY A 83 -9.31 -4.40 13.06
N HIS A 84 -9.38 -3.68 11.93
CA HIS A 84 -10.65 -3.18 11.41
C HIS A 84 -11.53 -4.33 10.88
N THR A 85 -10.97 -5.22 10.06
CA THR A 85 -11.69 -6.40 9.56
C THR A 85 -12.18 -7.30 10.70
N LEU A 86 -11.38 -7.52 11.75
CA LEU A 86 -11.81 -8.32 12.91
C LEU A 86 -12.97 -7.70 13.70
N ARG A 87 -13.08 -6.36 13.72
CA ARG A 87 -14.16 -5.61 14.36
C ARG A 87 -15.45 -5.55 13.53
N THR A 88 -15.43 -5.96 12.25
CA THR A 88 -16.66 -6.06 11.45
C THR A 88 -17.57 -7.22 11.94
N PRO A 89 -18.90 -7.10 11.75
CA PRO A 89 -19.87 -8.10 12.21
C PRO A 89 -19.61 -9.48 11.60
N ALA A 90 -20.06 -10.53 12.29
CA ALA A 90 -19.74 -11.93 11.96
C ALA A 90 -20.15 -12.38 10.54
N GLY A 91 -21.12 -11.71 9.92
CA GLY A 91 -21.57 -11.99 8.54
C GLY A 91 -20.79 -11.26 7.44
N ALA A 92 -19.78 -10.45 7.78
CA ALA A 92 -19.01 -9.71 6.79
C ALA A 92 -18.11 -10.67 5.98
N ILE A 93 -18.23 -10.62 4.64
CA ILE A 93 -17.46 -11.44 3.69
C ILE A 93 -15.95 -11.34 3.96
N GLU A 94 -15.47 -10.15 4.31
CA GLU A 94 -14.05 -9.90 4.60
C GLU A 94 -13.52 -10.72 5.79
N LYS A 95 -14.35 -10.94 6.82
CA LYS A 95 -13.98 -11.73 8.00
C LYS A 95 -13.90 -13.22 7.66
N GLY A 96 -14.83 -13.71 6.84
CA GLY A 96 -14.79 -15.07 6.30
C GLY A 96 -13.59 -15.31 5.37
N ALA A 97 -13.22 -14.32 4.55
CA ALA A 97 -12.05 -14.41 3.68
C ALA A 97 -10.73 -14.46 4.47
N LEU A 98 -10.67 -13.81 5.64
CA LEU A 98 -9.49 -13.83 6.51
C LEU A 98 -9.27 -15.20 7.18
N ASP A 99 -10.36 -15.84 7.62
CA ASP A 99 -10.33 -17.17 8.28
C ASP A 99 -10.21 -18.32 7.27
N TRP A 100 -10.44 -18.03 5.98
CA TRP A 100 -10.43 -19.03 4.93
C TRP A 100 -9.05 -19.71 4.78
N ASN A 101 -8.96 -20.92 5.30
CA ASN A 101 -7.83 -21.81 5.12
C ASN A 101 -8.20 -22.91 4.09
N PRO A 102 -7.77 -22.82 2.82
CA PRO A 102 -8.10 -23.83 1.83
C PRO A 102 -7.47 -25.17 2.23
N ARG A 103 -8.32 -26.15 2.58
CA ARG A 103 -7.87 -27.54 2.80
C ARG A 103 -7.38 -28.12 1.47
N GLY A 104 -6.12 -28.52 1.43
CA GLY A 104 -5.51 -29.24 0.31
C GLY A 104 -4.46 -28.44 -0.46
N ALA A 105 -3.52 -29.16 -1.07
CA ALA A 105 -2.50 -28.56 -1.92
C ALA A 105 -3.11 -28.14 -3.26
N ARG A 106 -2.84 -26.90 -3.71
CA ARG A 106 -3.14 -26.49 -5.10
C ARG A 106 -2.37 -27.41 -6.05
N ARG A 107 -3.07 -28.09 -6.97
CA ARG A 107 -2.42 -28.81 -8.07
C ARG A 107 -1.52 -27.84 -8.83
N ARG A 108 -0.21 -28.13 -8.91
CA ARG A 108 0.69 -27.40 -9.81
C ARG A 108 0.17 -27.58 -11.23
N GLY A 109 -0.17 -26.47 -11.89
CA GLY A 109 -0.56 -26.49 -13.29
C GLY A 109 0.59 -27.02 -14.13
N ARG A 110 0.39 -28.15 -14.80
CA ARG A 110 1.32 -28.67 -15.82
C ARG A 110 1.00 -27.97 -17.14
N GLN A 111 1.99 -27.32 -17.74
CA GLN A 111 1.84 -26.69 -19.04
C GLN A 111 1.52 -27.78 -20.08
N LYS A 112 0.37 -27.67 -20.77
CA LYS A 112 0.05 -28.59 -21.86
C LYS A 112 1.01 -28.31 -23.02
N ARG A 113 1.72 -29.34 -23.48
CA ARG A 113 2.50 -29.27 -24.73
C ARG A 113 1.54 -29.06 -25.90
N LYS A 114 1.89 -28.15 -26.79
CA LYS A 114 1.36 -28.10 -28.16
C LYS A 114 1.99 -29.22 -28.97
#